data_AF-A0A3B1K8Y2-F1
#
_entry.id   AF-A0A3B1K8Y2-F1
#
_cell.length_a   1.000
_cell.length_b   1.000
_cell.length_c   1.000
_cell.angle_alpha   90.00
_cell.angle_beta   90.00
_cell.angle_gamma   90.00
#
_symmetry.space_group_name_H-M   'P 1'
#
loop_
_entity.id
_entity.type
_entity.pdbx_description
1 polymer ?
#
loop_
_entity_poly.entity_id
_entity_poly.type
_entity_poly.pdbx_seq_one_letter_code
_entity_poly.pdbx_strand_id
1 'polypeptide(L)'
;MPYPLKVLLTLETLQKPKPKLTVKPERTVFRGETVTLTCEIETREDTEWTYSWFKNNEEVQSDEQPNEYTFKATSGDSAAFTCRGTRTKHPITTEPSNPVSLSVSGEFLFKMKCNNKVQDLMQ
;
A
#
# COMPACT_ATOMS: atom_id res chain seq x y z
N MET A 1 3.35 -56.46 -9.05
CA MET A 1 4.64 -55.75 -8.82
C MET A 1 4.32 -54.26 -8.78
N PRO A 2 4.59 -53.58 -7.66
CA PRO A 2 4.05 -52.26 -7.37
C PRO A 2 4.71 -51.20 -8.25
N TYR A 3 3.90 -50.43 -8.97
CA TYR A 3 4.31 -49.17 -9.56
C TYR A 3 4.80 -48.25 -8.42
N PRO A 4 6.05 -47.77 -8.42
CA PRO A 4 6.48 -46.85 -7.38
C PRO A 4 5.88 -45.46 -7.66
N LEU A 5 5.10 -45.04 -6.67
CA LEU A 5 4.84 -43.66 -6.23
C LEU A 5 4.59 -42.61 -7.31
N LYS A 6 3.34 -42.11 -7.31
CA LYS A 6 2.92 -40.83 -7.90
C LYS A 6 4.02 -39.79 -7.71
N VAL A 7 4.79 -39.57 -8.76
CA VAL A 7 5.59 -38.36 -8.93
C VAL A 7 4.57 -37.25 -9.16
N LEU A 8 3.95 -36.80 -8.08
CA LEU A 8 3.41 -35.46 -8.00
C LEU A 8 4.63 -34.55 -7.99
N LEU A 9 5.24 -34.38 -9.16
CA LEU A 9 5.90 -33.14 -9.51
C LEU A 9 4.76 -32.12 -9.47
N THR A 10 4.42 -31.63 -8.28
CA THR A 10 3.86 -30.30 -8.16
C THR A 10 4.92 -29.43 -8.79
N LEU A 11 4.70 -29.09 -10.07
CA LEU A 11 5.18 -27.83 -10.60
C LEU A 11 4.68 -26.80 -9.60
N GLU A 12 5.49 -26.51 -8.60
CA GLU A 12 5.46 -25.22 -7.94
C GLU A 12 5.70 -24.26 -9.09
N THR A 13 4.61 -23.80 -9.69
CA THR A 13 4.64 -22.70 -10.62
C THR A 13 5.51 -21.66 -9.94
N LEU A 14 6.65 -21.34 -10.53
CA LEU A 14 7.61 -20.31 -10.10
C LEU A 14 6.96 -18.91 -10.27
N GLN A 15 5.68 -18.81 -9.91
CA GLN A 15 4.89 -17.61 -9.99
C GLN A 15 5.16 -16.89 -8.67
N LYS A 16 6.06 -15.90 -8.77
CA LYS A 16 6.34 -15.00 -7.67
C LYS A 16 5.01 -14.44 -7.16
N PRO A 17 4.78 -14.41 -5.84
CA PRO A 17 3.55 -13.84 -5.33
C PRO A 17 3.47 -12.37 -5.74
N LYS A 18 2.26 -11.91 -6.05
CA LYS A 18 2.01 -10.51 -6.42
C LYS A 18 1.36 -9.79 -5.25
N PRO A 19 1.97 -8.71 -4.74
CA PRO A 19 1.39 -7.90 -3.68
C PRO A 19 0.15 -7.17 -4.16
N LYS A 20 -0.80 -6.98 -3.24
CA LYS A 20 -1.97 -6.13 -3.40
C LYS A 20 -1.74 -4.83 -2.65
N LEU A 21 -1.71 -3.72 -3.38
CA LEU A 21 -1.56 -2.38 -2.82
C LEU A 21 -2.94 -1.74 -2.64
N THR A 22 -3.18 -1.20 -1.45
CA THR A 22 -4.37 -0.40 -1.12
C THR A 22 -3.97 0.95 -0.55
N VAL A 23 -4.83 1.96 -0.72
CA VAL A 23 -4.57 3.34 -0.28
C VAL A 23 -5.75 3.82 0.57
N LYS A 24 -5.45 4.49 1.68
CA LYS A 24 -6.43 5.15 2.52
C LYS A 24 -6.07 6.63 2.70
N PRO A 25 -7.02 7.55 2.47
CA PRO A 25 -8.40 7.32 2.03
C PRO A 25 -8.50 7.04 0.51
N GLU A 26 -9.48 6.23 0.08
CA GLU A 26 -9.76 5.89 -1.34
C GLU A 26 -10.47 7.04 -2.09
N ARG A 27 -9.95 8.25 -1.97
CA ARG A 27 -10.49 9.45 -2.61
C ARG A 27 -9.36 10.41 -2.94
N THR A 28 -9.73 11.50 -3.60
CA THR A 28 -8.85 12.67 -3.70
C THR A 28 -8.47 13.15 -2.30
N VAL A 29 -7.16 13.28 -2.09
CA VAL A 29 -6.57 13.69 -0.83
C VAL A 29 -6.26 15.17 -0.90
N PHE A 30 -6.46 15.89 0.19
CA PHE A 30 -6.06 17.30 0.26
C PHE A 30 -4.68 17.43 0.87
N ARG A 31 -3.97 18.51 0.51
CA ARG A 31 -2.66 18.81 1.09
C ARG A 31 -2.74 18.77 2.62
N GLY A 32 -1.78 18.11 3.27
CA GLY A 32 -1.69 18.00 4.73
C GLY A 32 -2.59 16.92 5.36
N GLU A 33 -3.48 16.27 4.59
CA GLU A 33 -4.13 15.04 5.05
C GLU A 33 -3.13 13.90 5.15
N THR A 34 -3.41 12.95 6.05
CA THR A 34 -2.61 11.74 6.23
C THR A 34 -3.07 10.68 5.25
N VAL A 35 -2.12 10.12 4.50
CA VAL A 35 -2.33 8.99 3.58
C VAL A 35 -1.60 7.79 4.13
N THR A 36 -2.27 6.64 4.09
CA THR A 36 -1.69 5.35 4.46
C THR A 36 -1.82 4.40 3.27
N LEU A 37 -0.69 3.92 2.77
CA LEU A 37 -0.62 2.84 1.81
C LEU A 37 -0.41 1.52 2.56
N THR A 38 -1.13 0.47 2.18
CA THR A 38 -0.99 -0.86 2.78
C THR A 38 -0.71 -1.87 1.67
N CYS A 39 0.36 -2.65 1.83
CA CYS A 39 0.80 -3.66 0.88
C CYS A 39 0.60 -5.05 1.48
N GLU A 40 -0.29 -5.86 0.90
CA GLU A 40 -0.60 -7.20 1.38
C GLU A 40 -0.05 -8.25 0.42
N ILE A 41 0.65 -9.25 0.95
CA ILE A 41 1.18 -10.37 0.16
C ILE A 41 0.51 -11.64 0.65
N GLU A 42 -0.37 -12.21 -0.17
CA GLU A 42 -1.05 -13.47 0.14
C GLU A 42 -0.08 -14.65 -0.04
N THR A 43 0.59 -15.07 1.03
CA THR A 43 1.41 -16.28 1.05
C THR A 43 0.83 -17.35 1.99
N ARG A 44 1.05 -18.62 1.65
CA ARG A 44 0.57 -19.76 2.45
C ARG A 44 1.31 -19.96 3.77
N GLU A 45 2.45 -19.30 3.95
CA GLU A 45 3.29 -19.40 5.15
C GLU A 45 3.42 -18.04 5.83
N ASP A 46 3.54 -18.06 7.17
CA ASP A 46 3.92 -16.94 8.04
C ASP A 46 5.37 -16.49 7.73
N THR A 47 5.51 -15.89 6.56
CA THR A 47 6.79 -15.49 6.01
C THR A 47 7.08 -14.05 6.45
N GLU A 48 8.26 -13.84 7.01
CA GLU A 48 8.75 -12.49 7.32
C GLU A 48 9.14 -11.78 6.02
N TRP A 49 8.25 -10.88 5.57
CA TRP A 49 8.42 -10.02 4.41
C TRP A 49 8.85 -8.61 4.86
N THR A 50 9.80 -8.03 4.14
CA THR A 50 10.08 -6.59 4.16
C THR A 50 9.48 -5.93 2.94
N TYR A 51 9.12 -4.65 3.05
CA TYR A 51 8.43 -3.93 1.98
C TYR A 51 9.28 -2.76 1.48
N SER A 52 9.41 -2.66 0.16
CA SER A 52 9.94 -1.48 -0.54
C SER A 52 8.79 -0.73 -1.21
N TRP A 53 8.86 0.60 -1.17
CA TRP A 53 7.83 1.50 -1.70
C TRP A 53 8.38 2.34 -2.84
N PHE A 54 7.61 2.43 -3.92
CA PHE A 54 7.98 3.17 -5.12
C PHE A 54 6.93 4.22 -5.48
N LYS A 55 7.39 5.39 -5.89
CA LYS A 55 6.59 6.51 -6.38
C LYS A 55 7.05 6.84 -7.79
N ASN A 56 6.18 6.75 -8.79
CA ASN A 56 6.55 6.87 -10.21
C ASN A 56 7.76 6.01 -10.60
N ASN A 57 7.81 4.78 -10.08
CA ASN A 57 8.91 3.81 -10.24
C ASN A 57 10.25 4.20 -9.60
N GLU A 58 10.31 5.30 -8.86
CA GLU A 58 11.45 5.67 -8.04
C GLU A 58 11.27 5.13 -6.61
N GLU A 59 12.30 4.52 -6.05
CA GLU A 59 12.26 4.00 -4.68
C GLU A 59 12.27 5.16 -3.68
N VAL A 60 11.18 5.29 -2.92
CA VAL A 60 11.03 6.36 -1.91
C VAL A 60 11.29 5.88 -0.50
N GLN A 61 11.21 4.56 -0.28
CA GLN A 61 11.50 3.94 0.99
C GLN A 61 11.96 2.50 0.77
N SER A 62 13.12 2.15 1.33
CA SER A 62 13.80 0.87 1.10
C SER A 62 13.34 -0.24 2.03
N ASP A 63 13.82 -1.46 1.76
CA ASP A 63 13.63 -2.66 2.56
C ASP A 63 13.77 -2.40 4.09
N GLU A 64 13.10 -3.22 4.90
CA GLU A 64 12.91 -3.14 6.38
C GLU A 64 11.70 -2.35 6.87
N GLN A 65 10.82 -1.88 5.97
CA GLN A 65 9.59 -1.23 6.39
C GLN A 65 8.47 -2.21 6.72
N PRO A 66 7.53 -1.82 7.60
CA PRO A 66 6.27 -2.52 7.75
C PRO A 66 5.48 -2.52 6.43
N ASN A 67 4.44 -3.34 6.40
CA ASN A 67 3.49 -3.41 5.29
C ASN A 67 2.64 -2.13 5.11
N GLU A 68 2.82 -1.13 5.97
CA GLU A 68 2.11 0.15 5.93
C GLU A 68 3.09 1.33 5.75
N TYR A 69 2.80 2.21 4.80
CA TYR A 69 3.53 3.44 4.58
C TYR A 69 2.61 4.64 4.77
N THR A 70 2.86 5.42 5.82
CA THR A 70 2.05 6.58 6.19
C THR A 70 2.83 7.87 6.03
N PHE A 71 2.25 8.84 5.31
CA PHE A 71 2.85 10.16 5.08
C PHE A 71 1.79 11.27 5.01
N LYS A 72 2.23 12.53 5.11
CA LYS A 72 1.35 13.69 4.89
C LYS A 72 1.39 14.09 3.42
N ALA A 73 0.22 14.17 2.79
CA ALA A 73 0.12 14.51 1.38
C ALA A 73 0.63 15.93 1.08
N THR A 74 1.51 16.03 0.09
CA THR A 74 1.99 17.28 -0.49
C THR A 74 1.58 17.38 -1.95
N SER A 75 1.70 18.57 -2.55
CA SER A 75 1.42 18.76 -3.98
C SER A 75 2.30 17.89 -4.88
N GLY A 76 3.47 17.45 -4.40
CA GLY A 76 4.36 16.57 -5.12
C GLY A 76 3.99 15.09 -5.03
N ASP A 77 3.00 14.70 -4.23
CA ASP A 77 2.63 13.30 -4.00
C ASP A 77 1.54 12.78 -4.93
N SER A 78 1.07 13.61 -5.86
CA SER A 78 0.21 13.19 -6.97
C SER A 78 1.01 12.30 -7.94
N ALA A 79 1.01 10.99 -7.69
CA ALA A 79 1.87 10.03 -8.37
C ALA A 79 1.26 8.61 -8.33
N ALA A 80 1.81 7.71 -9.16
CA ALA A 80 1.51 6.29 -9.08
C ALA A 80 2.42 5.62 -8.04
N PHE A 81 1.81 4.96 -7.05
CA PHE A 81 2.53 4.19 -6.03
C PHE A 81 2.50 2.70 -6.37
N THR A 82 3.62 2.02 -6.11
CA THR A 82 3.72 0.55 -6.17
C THR A 82 4.50 0.06 -4.95
N CYS A 83 4.25 -1.18 -4.54
CA CYS A 83 5.00 -1.83 -3.47
C CYS A 83 5.60 -3.15 -3.95
N ARG A 84 6.68 -3.58 -3.28
CA ARG A 84 7.35 -4.85 -3.52
C ARG A 84 7.78 -5.46 -2.19
N GLY A 85 7.51 -6.75 -2.02
CA GLY A 85 7.99 -7.53 -0.88
C GLY A 85 9.28 -8.29 -1.15
N THR A 86 10.18 -8.30 -0.17
CA THR A 86 11.40 -9.12 -0.14
C THR A 86 11.38 -10.05 1.08
N ARG A 87 11.62 -11.35 0.89
CA ARG A 87 11.67 -12.32 2.00
C ARG A 87 13.03 -12.29 2.70
N THR A 88 13.05 -12.26 4.03
CA THR A 88 14.31 -12.14 4.79
C THR A 88 15.12 -13.45 4.87
N LYS A 89 14.47 -14.57 5.21
CA LYS A 89 15.15 -15.86 5.49
C LYS A 89 15.75 -16.54 4.25
N HIS A 90 15.12 -16.35 3.10
CA HIS A 90 15.68 -16.72 1.79
C HIS A 90 15.29 -15.62 0.81
N PRO A 91 16.24 -14.79 0.34
CA PRO A 91 15.96 -13.59 -0.41
C PRO A 91 15.28 -13.91 -1.74
N ILE A 92 13.95 -13.82 -1.71
CA ILE A 92 13.06 -13.93 -2.86
C ILE A 92 12.29 -12.62 -2.91
N THR A 93 12.32 -11.98 -4.06
CA THR A 93 11.57 -10.75 -4.30
C THR A 93 10.31 -11.08 -5.09
N THR A 94 9.20 -10.53 -4.63
CA THR A 94 7.89 -10.55 -5.31
C THR A 94 7.91 -9.74 -6.61
N GLU A 95 6.88 -9.92 -7.44
CA GLU A 95 6.60 -8.94 -8.49
C GLU A 95 6.12 -7.62 -7.87
N PRO A 96 6.29 -6.47 -8.54
CA PRO A 96 5.68 -5.23 -8.07
C PRO A 96 4.14 -5.32 -8.09
N SER A 97 3.50 -4.65 -7.14
CA SER A 97 2.04 -4.57 -7.06
C SER A 97 1.45 -3.86 -8.29
N ASN A 98 0.13 -3.96 -8.46
CA ASN A 98 -0.55 -3.04 -9.37
C ASN A 98 -0.33 -1.58 -8.92
N PRO A 99 -0.11 -0.65 -9.85
CA PRO A 99 0.04 0.75 -9.52
C PRO A 99 -1.28 1.32 -9.00
N VAL A 100 -1.19 2.16 -7.98
CA VAL A 100 -2.32 2.92 -7.42
C VAL A 100 -2.03 4.41 -7.57
N SER A 101 -2.89 5.12 -8.28
CA SER A 101 -2.75 6.56 -8.51
C SER A 101 -3.30 7.35 -7.34
N LEU A 102 -2.43 8.10 -6.66
CA LEU A 102 -2.82 9.06 -5.65
C LEU A 102 -2.99 10.43 -6.32
N SER A 103 -4.09 11.12 -6.04
CA SER A 103 -4.33 12.50 -6.50
C SER A 103 -4.45 13.42 -5.30
N VAL A 104 -3.53 14.40 -5.20
CA VAL A 104 -3.52 15.42 -4.17
C VAL A 104 -4.05 16.74 -4.72
N SER A 105 -5.16 17.23 -4.17
CA SER A 105 -5.75 18.52 -4.51
C SER A 105 -5.21 19.65 -3.65
N GLY A 106 -5.01 20.81 -4.27
CA GLY A 106 -4.45 22.01 -3.65
C GLY A 106 -5.41 22.78 -2.74
N GLU A 107 -6.69 22.43 -2.70
CA GLU A 107 -7.64 23.06 -1.80
C GLU A 107 -7.56 22.43 -0.41
N PHE A 108 -6.79 23.05 0.48
CA PHE A 108 -6.99 22.84 1.91
C PHE A 108 -8.40 23.37 2.22
N LEU A 109 -9.42 22.51 2.17
CA LEU A 109 -10.71 22.84 2.74
C LEU A 109 -10.45 23.03 4.24
N PHE A 110 -10.29 24.28 4.66
CA PHE A 110 -10.49 24.66 6.04
C PHE A 110 -11.82 24.02 6.41
N LYS A 111 -11.82 22.99 7.27
CA LYS A 111 -13.03 22.53 7.92
C LYS A 111 -13.47 23.68 8.83
N MET A 112 -14.12 24.68 8.24
CA MET A 112 -14.84 25.70 8.97
C MET A 112 -15.91 24.93 9.72
N LYS A 113 -15.69 24.73 11.02
CA LYS A 113 -16.77 24.32 11.92
C LYS A 113 -17.79 25.46 11.88
N CYS A 114 -18.86 25.33 11.08
CA CYS A 114 -20.04 26.15 11.27
C CYS A 114 -20.60 25.81 12.65
N ASN A 115 -20.23 26.58 13.67
CA ASN A 115 -20.94 26.57 14.94
C ASN A 115 -22.16 27.47 14.76
N ASN A 116 -23.25 26.91 14.24
CA ASN A 116 -24.51 27.62 14.14
C ASN A 116 -25.11 27.74 15.55
N LYS A 117 -24.69 28.76 16.32
CA LYS A 117 -25.38 29.18 17.54
C LYS A 117 -26.24 30.40 17.24
N VAL A 118 -27.27 30.20 16.40
CA VAL A 118 -28.33 31.18 16.15
C VAL A 118 -29.63 30.68 16.75
N GLN A 119 -29.65 30.55 18.09
CA GLN A 119 -30.86 30.56 18.91
C GLN A 119 -30.44 31.01 20.31
N ASP A 120 -30.49 32.33 20.56
CA ASP A 120 -31.12 32.87 21.76
C ASP A 120 -31.56 34.30 21.41
N LEU A 121 -32.85 34.42 21.12
CA LEU A 121 -33.55 35.67 20.89
C LEU A 121 -33.51 36.51 22.17
N MET A 122 -33.55 37.83 22.00
CA MET A 122 -33.70 38.79 23.08
C MET A 122 -34.77 38.33 24.09
N GLN A 123 -34.38 38.22 25.35
CA GLN A 123 -35.30 38.23 26.49
C GLN A 123 -34.90 39.34 27.45
#